data_AF-A0A7Y9MLR1-F1
#
_entry.id   AF-A0A7Y9MLR1-F1
#
_cell.length_a   1.000
_cell.length_b   1.000
_cell.length_c   1.000
_cell.angle_alpha   90.00
_cell.angle_beta   90.00
_cell.angle_gamma   90.00
#
_symmetry.space_group_name_H-M   'P 1'
#
loop_
_entity.id
_entity.type
_entity.pdbx_description
1 polymer ?
#
loop_
_entity_poly.entity_id
_entity_poly.type
_entity_poly.pdbx_seq_one_letter_code
_entity_poly.pdbx_strand_id
1 'polypeptide(L)'
;MSATHTPTDHRRHVLQRRIRWIVFATIGYNMVEAIVAITAGTIASSAALVGFGLDSTIEVLSAAAVAWQFTRRDPERWEKGTLRVIAIAFFALAAYVTASSLIALVARVEAEHSPVGIAITALSVVIMPFLSLAERRAGRELGSATAIADSKQTLICTYLSGAVLIGLVLNSLFGWWWVDAIAGLVIAVFAMREGLEAWRGDACATSVGMILEDHADHHDD
;
A
#
# COMPACT_ATOMS: atom_id res chain seq x y z
N MET A 1 38.35 -7.86 1.82
CA MET A 1 37.57 -8.80 0.98
C MET A 1 36.41 -9.29 1.83
N SER A 2 35.21 -8.73 1.66
CA SER A 2 34.01 -9.16 2.38
C SER A 2 33.35 -10.28 1.59
N ALA A 3 33.29 -11.48 2.16
CA ALA A 3 32.57 -12.61 1.59
C ALA A 3 31.07 -12.32 1.64
N THR A 4 30.44 -12.15 0.47
CA THR A 4 28.99 -12.16 0.32
C THR A 4 28.51 -13.60 0.54
N HIS A 5 27.92 -13.85 1.71
CA HIS A 5 27.34 -15.15 2.07
C HIS A 5 26.09 -15.39 1.22
N THR A 6 26.21 -16.13 0.12
CA THR A 6 25.06 -16.62 -0.64
C THR A 6 24.28 -17.61 0.24
N PRO A 7 22.96 -17.43 0.45
CA PRO A 7 22.15 -18.34 1.27
C PRO A 7 22.16 -19.76 0.69
N THR A 8 22.23 -20.79 1.53
CA THR A 8 22.09 -22.19 1.09
C THR A 8 20.68 -22.45 0.53
N ASP A 9 20.51 -23.36 -0.45
CA ASP A 9 19.23 -23.64 -1.14
C ASP A 9 18.07 -23.94 -0.18
N HIS A 10 18.34 -24.67 0.91
CA HIS A 10 17.36 -24.94 1.95
C HIS A 10 16.87 -23.65 2.65
N ARG A 11 17.78 -22.71 2.92
CA ARG A 11 17.46 -21.42 3.53
C ARG A 11 16.69 -20.53 2.54
N ARG A 12 17.05 -20.56 1.25
CA ARG A 12 16.32 -19.86 0.18
C ARG A 12 14.85 -20.30 0.11
N HIS A 13 14.58 -21.61 0.12
CA HIS A 13 13.21 -22.14 0.13
C HIS A 13 12.39 -21.76 1.37
N VAL A 14 12.99 -21.77 2.56
CA VAL A 14 12.31 -21.35 3.80
C VAL A 14 11.96 -19.85 3.75
N LEU A 15 12.86 -19.00 3.28
CA LEU A 15 12.60 -17.57 3.16
C LEU A 15 11.54 -17.27 2.08
N GLN A 16 11.57 -17.94 0.93
CA GLN A 16 10.52 -17.81 -0.09
C GLN A 16 9.13 -18.17 0.45
N ARG A 17 9.03 -19.27 1.22
CA ARG A 17 7.77 -19.69 1.85
C ARG A 17 7.29 -18.68 2.90
N ARG A 18 8.22 -18.05 3.65
CA ARG A 18 7.89 -16.99 4.60
C ARG A 18 7.39 -15.72 3.91
N ILE A 19 8.09 -15.22 2.89
CA ILE A 19 7.64 -14.06 2.12
C ILE A 19 6.25 -14.30 1.55
N ARG A 20 6.00 -15.47 0.94
CA ARG A 20 4.69 -15.80 0.39
C ARG A 20 3.59 -15.74 1.45
N TRP A 21 3.84 -16.25 2.66
CA TRP A 21 2.88 -16.16 3.76
C TRP A 21 2.66 -14.72 4.24
N ILE A 22 3.72 -13.91 4.32
CA ILE A 22 3.63 -12.50 4.70
C ILE A 22 2.77 -11.75 3.68
N VAL A 23 3.05 -11.89 2.39
CA VAL A 23 2.28 -11.25 1.30
C VAL A 23 0.81 -11.64 1.36
N PHE A 24 0.48 -12.94 1.51
CA PHE A 24 -0.92 -13.36 1.63
C PHE A 24 -1.61 -12.81 2.89
N ALA A 25 -0.88 -12.73 4.01
CA ALA A 25 -1.41 -12.14 5.23
C ALA A 25 -1.69 -10.64 5.05
N THR A 26 -0.78 -9.91 4.41
CA THR A 26 -0.93 -8.47 4.10
C THR A 26 -2.12 -8.23 3.18
N ILE A 27 -2.26 -8.98 2.08
CA ILE A 27 -3.42 -8.90 1.19
C ILE A 27 -4.73 -9.17 1.93
N GLY A 28 -4.76 -10.22 2.76
CA GLY A 28 -5.94 -10.56 3.56
C GLY A 28 -6.31 -9.46 4.57
N TYR A 29 -5.31 -8.87 5.22
CA TYR A 29 -5.49 -7.77 6.14
C TYR A 29 -6.02 -6.51 5.44
N ASN A 30 -5.40 -6.10 4.33
CA ASN A 30 -5.80 -4.93 3.55
C ASN A 30 -7.22 -5.08 2.97
N MET A 31 -7.62 -6.31 2.60
CA MET A 31 -9.02 -6.56 2.20
C MET A 31 -10.01 -6.27 3.34
N VAL A 32 -9.70 -6.74 4.56
CA VAL A 32 -10.54 -6.47 5.75
C VAL A 32 -10.55 -4.98 6.06
N GLU A 33 -9.38 -4.35 6.03
CA GLU A 33 -9.21 -2.92 6.25
C GLU A 33 -10.05 -2.09 5.26
N ALA A 34 -9.96 -2.39 3.96
CA ALA A 34 -10.73 -1.73 2.92
C ALA A 34 -12.24 -1.80 3.20
N ILE A 35 -12.76 -3.01 3.46
CA ILE A 35 -14.19 -3.22 3.72
C ILE A 35 -14.63 -2.43 4.96
N VAL A 36 -13.89 -2.55 6.06
CA VAL A 36 -14.23 -1.90 7.33
C VAL A 36 -14.13 -0.38 7.22
N ALA A 37 -13.04 0.13 6.63
CA ALA A 37 -12.79 1.56 6.50
C ALA A 37 -13.78 2.24 5.54
N ILE A 38 -14.06 1.66 4.35
CA ILE A 38 -15.04 2.23 3.42
C ILE A 38 -16.43 2.25 4.06
N THR A 39 -16.84 1.15 4.71
CA THR A 39 -18.15 1.08 5.36
C THR A 39 -18.26 2.08 6.50
N ALA A 40 -17.30 2.09 7.42
CA ALA A 40 -17.29 2.97 8.57
C ALA A 40 -17.13 4.45 8.18
N GLY A 41 -16.34 4.74 7.14
CA GLY A 41 -16.14 6.08 6.61
C GLY A 41 -17.39 6.61 5.91
N THR A 42 -18.09 5.76 5.14
CA THR A 42 -19.35 6.16 4.49
C THR A 42 -20.43 6.46 5.53
N ILE A 43 -20.56 5.61 6.57
CA ILE A 43 -21.52 5.83 7.66
C ILE A 43 -21.18 7.13 8.40
N ALA A 44 -19.90 7.38 8.67
CA ALA A 44 -19.45 8.55 9.41
C ALA A 44 -19.25 9.81 8.55
N SER A 45 -19.56 9.76 7.24
CA SER A 45 -19.25 10.85 6.29
C SER A 45 -17.78 11.33 6.33
N SER A 46 -16.85 10.43 6.63
CA SER A 46 -15.41 10.72 6.75
C SER A 46 -14.70 10.51 5.41
N ALA A 47 -14.23 11.60 4.81
CA ALA A 47 -13.50 11.57 3.54
C ALA A 47 -12.14 10.89 3.71
N ALA A 48 -11.48 11.10 4.84
CA ALA A 48 -10.18 10.49 5.14
C ALA A 48 -10.29 8.96 5.28
N LEU A 49 -11.30 8.47 6.01
CA LEU A 49 -11.45 7.04 6.27
C LEU A 49 -11.89 6.28 5.01
N VAL A 50 -12.76 6.88 4.18
CA VAL A 50 -13.08 6.31 2.86
C VAL A 50 -11.84 6.31 1.95
N GLY A 51 -11.09 7.42 1.91
CA GLY A 51 -9.85 7.51 1.15
C GLY A 51 -8.83 6.44 1.54
N PHE A 52 -8.67 6.19 2.84
CA PHE A 52 -7.82 5.14 3.38
C PHE A 52 -8.27 3.73 2.96
N GLY A 53 -9.57 3.43 3.04
CA GLY A 53 -10.07 2.13 2.60
C GLY A 53 -9.95 1.90 1.08
N LEU A 54 -10.08 2.97 0.28
CA LEU A 54 -9.85 2.90 -1.16
C LEU A 54 -8.37 2.72 -1.50
N ASP A 55 -7.45 3.35 -0.77
CA ASP A 55 -6.00 3.13 -0.88
C ASP A 55 -5.65 1.64 -0.66
N SER A 56 -6.16 1.07 0.45
CA SER A 56 -6.03 -0.36 0.77
C SER A 56 -6.60 -1.28 -0.34
N THR A 57 -7.68 -0.86 -1.00
CA THR A 57 -8.24 -1.57 -2.17
C THR A 57 -7.28 -1.54 -3.35
N ILE A 58 -6.66 -0.39 -3.64
CA ILE A 58 -5.66 -0.25 -4.72
C ILE A 58 -4.43 -1.10 -4.42
N GLU A 59 -3.99 -1.17 -3.17
CA GLU A 59 -2.88 -2.04 -2.75
C GLU A 59 -3.16 -3.51 -3.09
N VAL A 60 -4.34 -4.03 -2.73
CA VAL A 60 -4.75 -5.40 -3.08
C VAL A 60 -4.83 -5.61 -4.60
N LEU A 61 -5.46 -4.68 -5.33
CA LEU A 61 -5.61 -4.79 -6.78
C LEU A 61 -4.28 -4.71 -7.52
N SER A 62 -3.38 -3.83 -7.07
CA SER A 62 -2.05 -3.67 -7.64
C SER A 62 -1.20 -4.92 -7.40
N ALA A 63 -1.21 -5.47 -6.19
CA ALA A 63 -0.54 -6.74 -5.89
C ALA A 63 -1.09 -7.90 -6.75
N ALA A 64 -2.41 -7.98 -6.94
CA ALA A 64 -3.03 -8.97 -7.81
C ALA A 64 -2.66 -8.78 -9.29
N ALA A 65 -2.64 -7.53 -9.77
CA ALA A 65 -2.30 -7.21 -11.16
C ALA A 65 -0.84 -7.53 -11.47
N VAL A 66 0.06 -7.22 -10.53
CA VAL A 66 1.49 -7.59 -10.59
C VAL A 66 1.64 -9.12 -10.57
N ALA A 67 1.01 -9.81 -9.61
CA ALA A 67 1.06 -11.27 -9.55
C ALA A 67 0.56 -11.93 -10.85
N TRP A 68 -0.53 -11.42 -11.42
CA TRP A 68 -1.06 -11.89 -12.70
C TRP A 68 -0.09 -11.67 -13.85
N GLN A 69 0.56 -10.49 -13.93
CA GLN A 69 1.58 -10.20 -14.94
C GLN A 69 2.71 -11.23 -14.91
N PHE A 70 3.19 -11.62 -13.74
CA PHE A 70 4.27 -12.60 -13.59
C PHE A 70 3.87 -14.04 -13.94
N THR A 71 2.59 -14.36 -14.04
CA THR A 71 2.15 -15.67 -14.57
C THR A 71 2.22 -15.78 -16.08
N ARG A 72 2.49 -14.67 -16.80
CA ARG A 72 2.58 -14.63 -18.26
C ARG A 72 3.97 -15.00 -18.76
N ARG A 73 4.00 -15.50 -20.00
CA ARG A 73 5.23 -15.98 -20.68
C ARG A 73 6.22 -14.85 -21.00
N ASP A 74 5.73 -13.62 -21.22
CA ASP A 74 6.53 -12.39 -21.40
C ASP A 74 6.03 -11.28 -20.44
N PRO A 75 6.48 -11.25 -19.17
CA PRO A 75 6.00 -10.28 -18.18
C PRO A 75 6.31 -8.82 -18.54
N GLU A 76 7.47 -8.55 -19.14
CA GLU A 76 7.94 -7.20 -19.51
C GLU A 76 6.98 -6.49 -20.48
N ARG A 77 6.34 -7.24 -21.36
CA ARG A 77 5.37 -6.69 -22.34
C ARG A 77 4.14 -6.08 -21.66
N TRP A 78 3.73 -6.62 -20.52
CA TRP A 78 2.51 -6.20 -19.81
C TRP A 78 2.79 -5.17 -18.72
N GLU A 79 4.03 -5.04 -18.29
CA GLU A 79 4.50 -4.16 -17.22
C GLU A 79 4.01 -2.72 -17.35
N LYS A 80 4.27 -2.08 -18.50
CA LYS A 80 3.84 -0.70 -18.74
C LYS A 80 2.32 -0.55 -18.74
N GLY A 81 1.59 -1.60 -19.13
CA GLY A 81 0.14 -1.64 -19.06
C GLY A 81 -0.35 -1.72 -17.63
N THR A 82 0.16 -2.66 -16.84
CA THR A 82 -0.14 -2.85 -15.42
C THR A 82 0.11 -1.57 -14.63
N LEU A 83 1.28 -0.95 -14.79
CA LEU A 83 1.64 0.29 -14.10
C LEU A 83 0.73 1.46 -14.47
N ARG A 84 0.29 1.55 -15.73
CA ARG A 84 -0.69 2.58 -16.13
C ARG A 84 -2.04 2.36 -15.48
N VAL A 85 -2.51 1.12 -15.36
CA VAL A 85 -3.77 0.82 -14.66
C VAL A 85 -3.67 1.22 -13.20
N ILE A 86 -2.56 0.88 -12.54
CA ILE A 86 -2.29 1.27 -11.14
C ILE A 86 -2.25 2.80 -11.00
N ALA A 87 -1.52 3.49 -11.89
CA ALA A 87 -1.43 4.94 -11.89
C ALA A 87 -2.80 5.62 -12.05
N ILE A 88 -3.64 5.12 -12.97
CA ILE A 88 -5.00 5.62 -13.18
C ILE A 88 -5.85 5.42 -11.93
N ALA A 89 -5.72 4.27 -11.24
CA ALA A 89 -6.44 4.01 -9.99
C ALA A 89 -6.05 5.02 -8.90
N PHE A 90 -4.76 5.29 -8.72
CA PHE A 90 -4.28 6.29 -7.76
C PHE A 90 -4.71 7.72 -8.12
N PHE A 91 -4.70 8.09 -9.40
CA PHE A 91 -5.24 9.40 -9.81
C PHE A 91 -6.75 9.51 -9.59
N ALA A 92 -7.50 8.44 -9.82
CA ALA A 92 -8.93 8.40 -9.53
C ALA A 92 -9.20 8.54 -8.02
N LEU A 93 -8.42 7.85 -7.18
CA LEU A 93 -8.45 8.00 -5.72
C LEU A 93 -8.17 9.45 -5.32
N ALA A 94 -7.08 10.04 -5.82
CA ALA A 94 -6.69 11.40 -5.50
C ALA A 94 -7.79 12.40 -5.88
N ALA A 95 -8.38 12.27 -7.07
CA ALA A 95 -9.48 13.11 -7.53
C ALA A 95 -10.73 12.98 -6.64
N TYR A 96 -11.13 11.74 -6.34
CA TYR A 96 -12.28 11.46 -5.47
C TYR A 96 -12.10 12.04 -4.07
N VAL A 97 -10.98 11.74 -3.40
CA VAL A 97 -10.73 12.19 -2.03
C VAL A 97 -10.57 13.71 -1.98
N THR A 98 -9.94 14.33 -2.99
CA THR A 98 -9.86 15.79 -3.09
C THR A 98 -11.24 16.41 -3.18
N ALA A 99 -12.09 15.92 -4.10
CA ALA A 99 -13.45 16.42 -4.25
C ALA A 99 -14.26 16.27 -2.96
N SER A 100 -14.25 15.08 -2.35
CA SER A 100 -14.95 14.80 -1.10
C SER A 100 -14.46 15.69 0.05
N SER A 101 -13.14 15.87 0.19
CA SER A 101 -12.55 16.70 1.26
C SER A 101 -12.87 18.18 1.05
N LEU A 102 -12.83 18.68 -0.18
CA LEU A 102 -13.20 20.06 -0.49
C LEU A 102 -14.69 20.32 -0.27
N ILE A 103 -15.56 19.38 -0.63
CA ILE A 103 -16.99 19.46 -0.35
C ILE A 103 -17.23 19.50 1.17
N ALA A 104 -16.58 18.62 1.93
CA ALA A 104 -16.69 18.62 3.40
C ALA A 104 -16.22 19.95 4.00
N LEU A 105 -15.14 20.54 3.48
CA LEU A 105 -14.62 21.84 3.90
C LEU A 105 -15.60 22.99 3.61
N VAL A 106 -16.18 23.03 2.40
CA VAL A 106 -17.08 24.11 1.98
C VAL A 106 -18.44 23.99 2.65
N ALA A 107 -18.99 22.78 2.72
CA ALA A 107 -20.29 22.50 3.31
C ALA A 107 -20.25 22.37 4.85
N ARG A 108 -19.06 22.45 5.46
CA ARG A 108 -18.83 22.23 6.90
C ARG A 108 -19.45 20.92 7.39
N VAL A 109 -19.28 19.85 6.61
CA VAL A 109 -19.73 18.51 6.99
C VAL A 109 -18.83 18.02 8.10
N GLU A 110 -19.41 17.76 9.26
CA GLU A 110 -18.68 17.17 10.39
C GLU A 110 -18.65 15.66 10.19
N ALA A 111 -17.45 15.06 10.21
CA ALA A 111 -17.35 13.62 10.26
C ALA A 111 -17.88 13.12 11.61
N GLU A 112 -18.80 12.17 11.60
CA GLU A 112 -19.34 11.60 12.83
C GLU A 112 -18.31 10.70 13.52
N HIS A 113 -18.52 10.44 14.81
CA HIS A 113 -17.65 9.54 15.57
C HIS A 113 -17.73 8.12 15.02
N SER A 114 -16.58 7.56 14.64
CA SER A 114 -16.47 6.18 14.16
C SER A 114 -15.52 5.36 15.02
N PRO A 115 -16.00 4.74 16.13
CA PRO A 115 -15.18 3.87 16.97
C PRO A 115 -14.55 2.72 16.18
N VAL A 116 -15.28 2.18 15.20
CA VAL A 116 -14.81 1.14 14.28
C VAL A 116 -13.69 1.67 13.39
N GLY A 117 -13.83 2.88 12.85
CA GLY A 117 -12.80 3.56 12.05
C GLY A 117 -11.52 3.84 12.84
N ILE A 118 -11.67 4.29 14.09
CA ILE A 118 -10.54 4.49 15.02
C ILE A 118 -9.85 3.15 15.32
N ALA A 119 -10.63 2.10 15.61
CA ALA A 119 -10.08 0.78 15.92
C ALA A 119 -9.29 0.20 14.74
N ILE A 120 -9.83 0.25 13.52
CA ILE A 120 -9.13 -0.31 12.35
C ILE A 120 -7.86 0.49 12.04
N THR A 121 -7.92 1.83 12.02
CA THR A 121 -6.75 2.67 11.74
C THR A 121 -5.67 2.55 12.82
N ALA A 122 -6.06 2.44 14.09
CA ALA A 122 -5.13 2.15 15.19
C ALA A 122 -4.47 0.78 15.03
N LEU A 123 -5.25 -0.23 14.62
CA LEU A 123 -4.71 -1.56 14.35
C LEU A 123 -3.71 -1.52 13.20
N SER A 124 -3.98 -0.77 12.12
CA SER A 124 -3.08 -0.62 10.97
C SER A 124 -1.77 0.04 11.36
N VAL A 125 -1.82 1.13 12.15
CA VAL A 125 -0.64 1.82 12.71
C VAL A 125 0.25 0.87 13.52
N VAL A 126 -0.33 -0.14 14.17
CA VAL A 126 0.42 -1.13 14.95
C VAL A 126 0.91 -2.27 14.06
N ILE A 127 0.04 -2.92 13.28
CA ILE A 127 0.32 -4.16 12.54
C ILE A 127 1.24 -3.92 11.35
N MET A 128 0.95 -2.92 10.52
CA MET A 128 1.68 -2.68 9.26
C MET A 128 3.19 -2.44 9.46
N PRO A 129 3.68 -1.69 10.47
CA PRO A 129 5.12 -1.56 10.68
C PRO A 129 5.81 -2.90 11.00
N PHE A 130 5.15 -3.80 11.74
CA PHE A 130 5.72 -5.13 12.00
C PHE A 130 5.79 -5.97 10.73
N LEU A 131 4.75 -5.94 9.89
CA LEU A 131 4.73 -6.61 8.59
C LEU A 131 5.82 -6.06 7.67
N SER A 132 5.90 -4.73 7.54
CA SER A 132 6.93 -4.03 6.76
C SER A 132 8.34 -4.42 7.23
N LEU A 133 8.61 -4.45 8.53
CA LEU A 133 9.92 -4.83 9.05
C LEU A 133 10.26 -6.30 8.80
N ALA A 134 9.29 -7.20 8.98
CA ALA A 134 9.47 -8.63 8.74
C ALA A 134 9.76 -8.92 7.26
N GLU A 135 8.99 -8.30 6.37
CA GLU A 135 9.15 -8.44 4.94
C GLU A 135 10.46 -7.82 4.46
N ARG A 136 10.79 -6.61 4.91
CA ARG A 136 12.04 -5.94 4.51
C ARG A 136 13.28 -6.71 4.94
N ARG A 137 13.25 -7.37 6.10
CA ARG A 137 14.35 -8.24 6.55
C ARG A 137 14.46 -9.47 5.65
N ALA A 138 13.35 -10.17 5.41
CA ALA A 138 13.34 -11.34 4.53
C ALA A 138 13.75 -10.99 3.09
N GLY A 139 13.28 -9.86 2.56
CA GLY A 139 13.63 -9.35 1.23
C GLY A 139 15.10 -9.02 1.10
N ARG A 140 15.72 -8.38 2.11
CA ARG A 140 17.17 -8.13 2.12
C ARG A 140 18.01 -9.40 2.21
N GLU A 141 17.57 -10.36 3.02
CA GLU A 141 18.27 -11.66 3.14
C GLU A 141 18.17 -12.48 1.84
N LEU A 142 17.10 -12.32 1.07
CA LEU A 142 16.92 -12.96 -0.24
C LEU A 142 17.45 -12.16 -1.42
N GLY A 143 17.87 -10.90 -1.23
CA GLY A 143 18.18 -9.99 -2.35
C GLY A 143 16.95 -9.61 -3.19
N SER A 144 15.73 -9.75 -2.68
CA SER A 144 14.50 -9.45 -3.42
C SER A 144 14.12 -7.98 -3.29
N ALA A 145 14.28 -7.18 -4.36
CA ALA A 145 13.72 -5.83 -4.36
C ALA A 145 12.21 -5.79 -4.32
N THR A 146 11.52 -6.77 -4.89
CA THR A 146 10.04 -6.78 -4.88
C THR A 146 9.53 -6.79 -3.44
N ALA A 147 10.08 -7.65 -2.57
CA ALA A 147 9.75 -7.66 -1.15
C ALA A 147 10.19 -6.38 -0.42
N ILE A 148 11.30 -5.75 -0.84
CA ILE A 148 11.72 -4.46 -0.28
C ILE A 148 10.78 -3.33 -0.72
N ALA A 149 10.29 -3.35 -1.95
CA ALA A 149 9.34 -2.38 -2.49
C ALA A 149 7.97 -2.52 -1.79
N ASP A 150 7.45 -3.74 -1.69
CA ASP A 150 6.18 -4.03 -0.99
C ASP A 150 6.26 -3.54 0.47
N SER A 151 7.37 -3.84 1.17
CA SER A 151 7.58 -3.35 2.54
C SER A 151 7.57 -1.83 2.68
N LYS A 152 7.95 -1.07 1.63
CA LYS A 152 7.87 0.39 1.65
C LYS A 152 6.43 0.86 1.48
N GLN A 153 5.65 0.20 0.63
CA GLN A 153 4.23 0.51 0.44
C GLN A 153 3.45 0.29 1.74
N THR A 154 3.63 -0.86 2.40
CA THR A 154 3.04 -1.12 3.73
C THR A 154 3.45 -0.07 4.78
N LEU A 155 4.67 0.48 4.68
CA LEU A 155 5.12 1.56 5.56
C LEU A 155 4.41 2.90 5.26
N ILE A 156 4.14 3.20 3.99
CA ILE A 156 3.37 4.38 3.60
C ILE A 156 1.94 4.27 4.15
N CYS A 157 1.32 3.10 4.05
CA CYS A 157 0.00 2.85 4.62
C CYS A 157 0.00 3.08 6.13
N THR A 158 1.06 2.69 6.85
CA THR A 158 1.22 3.02 8.28
C THR A 158 1.13 4.53 8.54
N TYR A 159 1.82 5.34 7.74
CA TYR A 159 1.80 6.79 7.89
C TYR A 159 0.42 7.38 7.55
N LEU A 160 -0.24 6.87 6.52
CA LEU A 160 -1.60 7.27 6.16
C LEU A 160 -2.60 6.89 7.26
N SER A 161 -2.54 5.66 7.79
CA SER A 161 -3.35 5.24 8.95
C SER A 161 -3.10 6.15 10.15
N GLY A 162 -1.85 6.56 10.39
CA GLY A 162 -1.51 7.50 11.46
C GLY A 162 -2.15 8.87 11.26
N ALA A 163 -2.09 9.41 10.05
CA ALA A 163 -2.73 10.69 9.71
C ALA A 163 -4.26 10.62 9.88
N VAL A 164 -4.89 9.54 9.43
CA VAL A 164 -6.34 9.31 9.57
C VAL A 164 -6.71 9.13 11.04
N LEU A 165 -5.96 8.33 11.80
CA LEU A 165 -6.21 8.09 13.22
C LEU A 165 -6.13 9.39 14.02
N ILE A 166 -5.09 10.19 13.79
CA ILE A 166 -4.97 11.51 14.41
C ILE A 166 -6.19 12.37 14.05
N GLY A 167 -6.60 12.34 12.77
CA GLY A 167 -7.75 13.11 12.32
C GLY A 167 -9.06 12.70 13.01
N LEU A 168 -9.33 11.40 13.06
CA LEU A 168 -10.51 10.84 13.72
C LEU A 168 -10.51 11.09 15.23
N VAL A 169 -9.37 10.94 15.90
CA VAL A 169 -9.24 11.17 17.35
C VAL A 169 -9.40 12.65 17.69
N LEU A 170 -8.76 13.55 16.94
CA LEU A 170 -8.90 14.99 17.17
C LEU A 170 -10.32 15.47 16.91
N ASN A 171 -10.94 15.02 15.81
CA ASN A 171 -12.34 15.29 15.54
C ASN A 171 -13.23 14.75 16.68
N SER A 172 -12.94 13.53 17.16
CA SER A 172 -13.70 12.89 18.23
C SER A 172 -13.53 13.52 19.62
N LEU A 173 -12.44 14.22 19.89
CA LEU A 173 -12.20 14.82 21.21
C LEU A 173 -12.53 16.31 21.24
N PHE A 174 -12.35 17.01 20.12
CA PHE A 174 -12.43 18.47 20.06
C PHE A 174 -13.54 18.99 19.12
N GLY A 175 -14.24 18.11 18.39
CA GLY A 175 -15.28 18.51 17.44
C GLY A 175 -14.74 19.33 16.26
N TRP A 176 -13.47 19.15 15.90
CA TRP A 176 -12.85 19.92 14.83
C TRP A 176 -13.22 19.36 13.46
N TRP A 177 -14.35 19.85 12.93
CA TRP A 177 -14.94 19.48 11.65
C TRP A 177 -13.97 19.47 10.45
N TRP A 178 -12.94 20.31 10.45
CA TRP A 178 -12.01 20.45 9.32
C TRP A 178 -10.89 19.40 9.30
N VAL A 179 -10.64 18.70 10.42
CA VAL A 179 -9.45 17.84 10.54
C VAL A 179 -9.55 16.62 9.63
N ASP A 180 -10.74 16.01 9.54
CA ASP A 180 -10.98 14.87 8.65
C ASP A 180 -10.69 15.25 7.19
N ALA A 181 -11.19 16.40 6.74
CA ALA A 181 -10.95 16.88 5.39
C ALA A 181 -9.46 17.14 5.12
N ILE A 182 -8.70 17.66 6.10
CA ILE A 182 -7.24 17.80 5.96
C ILE A 182 -6.55 16.43 5.86
N ALA A 183 -6.94 15.45 6.67
CA ALA A 183 -6.39 14.09 6.57
C ALA A 183 -6.71 13.46 5.19
N GLY A 184 -7.92 13.70 4.66
CA GLY A 184 -8.29 13.31 3.29
C GLY A 184 -7.40 13.97 2.24
N LEU A 185 -7.14 15.28 2.35
CA LEU A 185 -6.23 15.97 1.42
C LEU A 185 -4.79 15.44 1.51
N VAL A 186 -4.32 15.04 2.69
CA VAL A 186 -3.02 14.35 2.82
C VAL A 186 -3.02 13.06 2.01
N ILE A 187 -4.04 12.20 2.15
CA ILE A 187 -4.18 10.98 1.34
C ILE A 187 -4.17 11.32 -0.15
N ALA A 188 -4.91 12.35 -0.57
CA ALA A 188 -4.96 12.74 -1.98
C ALA A 188 -3.59 13.17 -2.54
N VAL A 189 -2.78 13.87 -1.76
CA VAL A 189 -1.40 14.24 -2.14
C VAL A 189 -0.52 13.00 -2.27
N PHE A 190 -0.61 12.04 -1.35
CA PHE A 190 0.12 10.78 -1.44
C PHE A 190 -0.31 9.97 -2.66
N ALA A 191 -1.61 9.77 -2.87
CA ALA A 191 -2.14 9.07 -4.03
C ALA A 191 -1.70 9.73 -5.36
N MET A 192 -1.65 11.07 -5.43
CA MET A 192 -1.13 11.77 -6.61
C MET A 192 0.35 11.45 -6.85
N ARG A 193 1.17 11.37 -5.79
CA ARG A 193 2.59 11.01 -5.90
C ARG A 193 2.77 9.57 -6.37
N GLU A 194 2.06 8.62 -5.77
CA GLU A 194 2.08 7.21 -6.18
C GLU A 194 1.63 7.04 -7.62
N GLY A 195 0.57 7.75 -8.04
CA GLY A 195 0.12 7.75 -9.43
C GLY A 195 1.19 8.27 -10.41
N LEU A 196 1.92 9.32 -10.03
CA LEU A 196 3.02 9.85 -10.85
C LEU A 196 4.21 8.90 -10.92
N GLU A 197 4.60 8.27 -9.81
CA GLU A 197 5.69 7.30 -9.74
C GLU A 197 5.38 6.05 -10.58
N ALA A 198 4.14 5.53 -10.47
CA ALA A 198 3.65 4.43 -11.31
C ALA A 198 3.58 4.82 -12.79
N TRP A 199 3.14 6.04 -13.12
CA TRP A 199 3.06 6.51 -14.51
C TRP A 199 4.42 6.66 -15.18
N ARG A 200 5.43 7.13 -14.44
CA ARG A 200 6.82 7.28 -14.91
C ARG A 200 7.52 5.93 -15.09
N GLY A 201 7.01 4.88 -14.44
CA GLY A 201 7.71 3.60 -14.36
C GLY A 201 8.89 3.63 -13.41
N ASP A 202 8.96 4.62 -12.51
CA ASP A 202 10.05 4.75 -11.53
C ASP A 202 9.99 3.62 -10.49
N ALA A 203 8.80 3.04 -10.27
CA ALA A 203 8.64 1.78 -9.54
C ALA A 203 9.37 0.59 -10.21
N CYS A 204 9.62 0.68 -11.53
CA CYS A 204 10.22 -0.39 -12.33
C CYS A 204 11.73 -0.30 -12.55
N ALA A 205 12.37 0.86 -12.40
CA ALA A 205 13.84 0.86 -12.39
C ALA A 205 14.42 0.07 -11.20
N THR A 206 13.62 -0.15 -10.14
CA THR A 206 14.00 -0.96 -8.97
C THR A 206 13.47 -2.41 -9.02
N SER A 207 12.40 -2.71 -9.76
CA SER A 207 11.85 -4.08 -9.86
C SER A 207 12.24 -4.83 -11.15
N VAL A 208 12.51 -4.14 -12.26
CA VAL A 208 12.83 -4.73 -13.58
C VAL A 208 14.31 -5.04 -13.74
N GLY A 209 15.19 -4.22 -13.15
CA GLY A 209 16.63 -4.51 -13.10
C GLY A 209 16.97 -5.80 -12.34
N MET A 210 16.02 -6.37 -11.59
CA MET A 210 16.28 -7.45 -10.64
C MET A 210 15.67 -8.82 -11.01
N ILE A 211 14.83 -8.88 -12.05
CA ILE A 211 14.41 -10.16 -12.65
C ILE A 211 15.55 -10.75 -13.49
N LEU A 212 16.37 -9.89 -14.10
CA LEU A 212 17.47 -10.29 -14.99
C LEU A 212 18.65 -10.94 -14.25
N GLU A 213 18.81 -10.75 -12.94
CA GLU A 213 19.85 -11.44 -12.16
C GLU A 213 19.46 -12.89 -11.76
N ASP A 214 18.18 -13.28 -11.77
CA ASP A 214 17.72 -14.63 -11.35
C ASP A 214 17.45 -15.59 -12.53
N HIS A 215 17.63 -15.13 -13.78
CA HIS A 215 17.50 -15.97 -14.97
C HIS A 215 18.81 -16.19 -15.74
N ALA A 216 19.90 -15.51 -15.36
CA ALA A 216 21.20 -15.72 -15.99
C ALA A 216 21.98 -16.93 -15.43
N ASP A 217 21.66 -17.41 -14.22
CA ASP A 217 22.47 -18.43 -13.53
C ASP A 217 21.89 -19.87 -13.58
N HIS A 218 20.88 -20.14 -14.41
CA HIS A 218 20.29 -21.48 -14.55
C HIS A 218 20.36 -22.09 -15.96
N HIS A 219 21.24 -21.56 -16.81
CA HIS A 219 21.63 -22.22 -18.06
C HIS A 219 23.16 -22.18 -18.21
N ASP A 220 23.85 -23.02 -17.42
CA ASP A 220 25.08 -23.73 -17.82
C ASP A 220 25.50 -24.62 -16.65
N ASP A 221 25.03 -25.88 -16.69
CA ASP A 221 25.77 -27.13 -16.41
C ASP A 221 24.80 -28.33 -16.31
#